data_AF-A0A7C9NNZ1-F1
#
_entry.id   AF-A0A7C9NNZ1-F1
#
_cell.length_a   1.000
_cell.length_b   1.000
_cell.length_c   1.000
_cell.angle_alpha   90.00
_cell.angle_beta   90.00
_cell.angle_gamma   90.00
#
_symmetry.space_group_name_H-M   'P 1'
#
loop_
_entity.id
_entity.type
_entity.pdbx_description
1 polymer ?
#
loop_
_entity_poly.entity_id
_entity_poly.type
_entity_poly.pdbx_seq_one_letter_code
_entity_poly.pdbx_strand_id
1 'polypeptide(L)'
;MKENNLKNLDSSLSYLSGFPSKVIRYYLDLKIAIENIYWTLKSGGKLAIIVGDSTVEGKKIPTTIMTKRFCEEVGFKFEKLIFNPLLGVRNRAIRGESIIICTKP
;
A
#
# COMPACT_ATOMS: atom_id res chain seq x y z
N MET A 1 5.98 -17.65 19.90
CA MET A 1 6.12 -16.55 18.91
C MET A 1 4.77 -16.21 18.24
N LYS A 2 3.69 -15.94 19.01
CA LYS A 2 2.33 -15.78 18.43
C LYS A 2 1.43 -14.67 19.01
N GLU A 3 1.83 -13.95 20.06
CA GLU A 3 0.93 -12.98 20.73
C GLU A 3 1.27 -11.50 20.47
N ASN A 4 2.55 -11.17 20.26
CA ASN A 4 2.99 -9.78 20.10
C ASN A 4 2.70 -9.18 18.71
N ASN A 5 2.44 -10.00 17.69
CA ASN A 5 2.11 -9.51 16.34
C ASN A 5 0.64 -9.06 16.21
N LEU A 6 -0.27 -9.61 17.02
CA LEU A 6 -1.70 -9.28 16.92
C LEU A 6 -2.02 -7.92 17.57
N LYS A 7 -1.30 -7.57 18.66
CA LYS A 7 -1.49 -6.28 19.36
C LYS A 7 -0.99 -5.06 18.57
N ASN A 8 0.04 -5.22 17.73
CA ASN A 8 0.50 -4.16 16.81
C ASN A 8 -0.38 -4.02 15.57
N LEU A 9 -1.08 -5.09 15.18
CA LEU A 9 -2.02 -5.05 14.07
C LEU A 9 -3.21 -4.13 14.42
N ASP A 10 -3.71 -4.19 15.66
CA ASP A 10 -4.91 -3.51 16.13
C ASP A 10 -4.85 -1.96 16.00
N SER A 11 -3.70 -1.34 16.29
CA SER A 11 -3.55 0.12 16.11
C SER A 11 -3.51 0.52 14.63
N SER A 12 -2.89 -0.32 13.79
CA SER A 12 -2.83 -0.19 12.32
C SER A 12 -4.11 -0.62 11.60
N LEU A 13 -5.15 -1.07 12.30
CA LEU A 13 -6.46 -1.37 11.69
C LEU A 13 -7.53 -0.35 12.11
N SER A 14 -7.25 0.51 13.08
CA SER A 14 -8.14 1.59 13.48
C SER A 14 -8.54 2.50 12.30
N TYR A 15 -7.60 2.80 11.38
CA TYR A 15 -7.88 3.58 10.18
C TYR A 15 -8.63 2.81 9.09
N LEU A 16 -8.73 1.47 9.20
CA LEU A 16 -9.57 0.65 8.33
C LEU A 16 -11.04 0.65 8.75
N SER A 17 -11.34 1.12 9.96
CA SER A 17 -12.71 1.27 10.43
C SER A 17 -13.51 2.18 9.48
N GLY A 18 -14.70 1.72 9.09
CA GLY A 18 -15.59 2.47 8.19
C GLY A 18 -15.39 2.23 6.68
N PHE A 19 -14.43 1.38 6.28
CA PHE A 19 -14.36 0.87 4.91
C PHE A 19 -15.21 -0.40 4.71
N PRO A 20 -15.69 -0.67 3.48
CA PRO A 20 -16.36 -1.93 3.16
C PRO A 20 -15.44 -3.14 3.43
N SER A 21 -16.01 -4.27 3.84
CA SER A 21 -15.26 -5.49 4.19
C SER A 21 -14.30 -5.95 3.08
N LYS A 22 -14.68 -5.78 1.82
CA LYS A 22 -13.82 -6.08 0.65
C LYS A 22 -12.56 -5.22 0.60
N VAL A 23 -12.66 -3.94 0.95
CA VAL A 23 -11.52 -3.02 1.01
C VAL A 23 -10.60 -3.37 2.17
N ILE A 24 -11.18 -3.71 3.33
CA ILE A 24 -10.41 -4.17 4.50
C ILE A 24 -9.63 -5.44 4.13
N ARG A 25 -10.29 -6.41 3.50
CA ARG A 25 -9.65 -7.66 3.06
C ARG A 25 -8.51 -7.41 2.08
N TYR A 26 -8.74 -6.54 1.08
CA TYR A 26 -7.70 -6.13 0.13
C TYR A 26 -6.45 -5.58 0.84
N TYR A 27 -6.62 -4.70 1.83
CA TYR A 27 -5.48 -4.14 2.56
C TYR A 27 -4.74 -5.16 3.43
N LEU A 28 -5.47 -6.10 4.05
CA LEU A 28 -4.84 -7.19 4.81
C LEU A 28 -4.00 -8.09 3.88
N ASP A 29 -4.56 -8.49 2.75
CA ASP A 29 -3.85 -9.33 1.77
C ASP A 29 -2.63 -8.57 1.18
N LEU A 30 -2.76 -7.26 0.92
CA LEU A 30 -1.67 -6.42 0.44
C LEU A 30 -0.53 -6.28 1.47
N LYS A 31 -0.86 -6.07 2.75
CA LYS A 31 0.14 -5.98 3.83
C LYS A 31 0.93 -7.29 3.94
N ILE A 32 0.25 -8.43 3.94
CA ILE A 32 0.87 -9.76 3.97
C ILE A 32 1.78 -9.96 2.75
N ALA A 33 1.36 -9.55 1.56
CA ALA A 33 2.19 -9.63 0.36
C ALA A 33 3.49 -8.81 0.49
N ILE A 34 3.40 -7.58 1.00
CA ILE A 34 4.57 -6.70 1.23
C ILE A 34 5.50 -7.30 2.28
N GLU A 35 4.97 -7.85 3.37
CA GLU A 35 5.74 -8.57 4.39
C GLU A 35 6.54 -9.72 3.78
N ASN A 36 5.88 -10.56 2.98
CA ASN A 36 6.54 -11.70 2.32
C ASN A 36 7.63 -11.26 1.34
N ILE A 37 7.40 -10.20 0.57
CA ILE A 37 8.40 -9.63 -0.33
C ILE A 37 9.61 -9.13 0.45
N TYR A 38 9.40 -8.41 1.56
CA TYR A 38 10.49 -7.92 2.41
C TYR A 38 11.34 -9.06 2.95
N TRP A 39 10.71 -10.11 3.49
CA TRP A 39 11.42 -11.27 4.02
C TRP A 39 12.23 -12.03 2.96
N THR A 40 11.73 -12.07 1.72
CA THR A 40 12.37 -12.79 0.61
C THR A 40 13.54 -12.00 -0.02
N LEU A 41 13.48 -10.67 -0.05
CA LEU A 41 14.53 -9.85 -0.62
C LEU A 41 15.82 -9.91 0.22
N LYS A 42 16.98 -9.92 -0.45
CA LYS A 42 18.27 -9.69 0.20
C LYS A 42 18.42 -8.22 0.65
N SER A 43 19.34 -7.94 1.57
CA SER A 43 19.75 -6.56 1.88
C SER A 43 20.23 -5.85 0.61
N GLY A 44 19.85 -4.58 0.47
CA GLY A 44 20.00 -3.77 -0.75
C GLY A 44 19.00 -4.11 -1.87
N GLY A 45 18.11 -5.09 -1.67
CA GLY A 45 17.05 -5.43 -2.63
C GLY A 45 16.04 -4.31 -2.79
N LYS A 46 15.47 -4.16 -3.98
CA LYS A 46 14.52 -3.08 -4.31
C LYS A 46 13.13 -3.62 -4.56
N LEU A 47 12.13 -2.84 -4.18
CA LEU A 47 10.72 -3.06 -4.44
C LEU A 47 10.19 -1.88 -5.26
N ALA A 48 9.46 -2.18 -6.33
CA ALA A 48 8.67 -1.20 -7.08
C ALA A 48 7.22 -1.71 -7.15
N ILE A 49 6.27 -0.98 -6.56
CA ILE A 49 4.84 -1.31 -6.61
C ILE A 49 4.12 -0.25 -7.42
N ILE A 50 3.37 -0.69 -8.43
CA ILE A 50 2.44 0.15 -9.19
C ILE A 50 1.06 0.04 -8.52
N VAL A 51 0.49 1.17 -8.10
CA VAL A 51 -0.80 1.22 -7.40
C VAL A 51 -1.52 2.52 -7.69
N GLY A 52 -2.84 2.46 -7.88
CA GLY A 52 -3.70 3.62 -8.06
C GLY A 52 -4.70 3.76 -6.92
N ASP A 53 -4.99 5.02 -6.54
CA ASP A 53 -6.09 5.30 -5.64
C ASP A 53 -7.41 4.89 -6.29
N SER A 54 -8.30 4.33 -5.47
CA SER A 54 -9.56 3.75 -5.93
C SER A 54 -10.76 4.54 -5.40
N THR A 55 -11.94 4.26 -5.95
CA THR A 55 -13.20 4.74 -5.39
C THR A 55 -14.15 3.55 -5.30
N VAL A 56 -14.66 3.29 -4.10
CA VAL A 56 -15.59 2.19 -3.83
C VAL A 56 -16.80 2.80 -3.12
N GLU A 57 -18.00 2.55 -3.64
CA GLU A 57 -19.24 3.09 -3.07
C GLU A 57 -19.20 4.63 -2.86
N GLY A 58 -18.59 5.35 -3.81
CA GLY A 58 -18.44 6.80 -3.75
C GLY A 58 -17.39 7.31 -2.75
N LYS A 59 -16.77 6.43 -1.94
CA LYS A 59 -15.68 6.78 -1.03
C LYS A 59 -14.32 6.63 -1.72
N LYS A 60 -13.47 7.64 -1.61
CA LYS A 60 -12.07 7.55 -2.05
C LYS A 60 -11.31 6.60 -1.13
N ILE A 61 -10.57 5.69 -1.74
CA ILE A 61 -9.73 4.70 -1.08
C ILE A 61 -8.28 5.12 -1.38
N PRO A 62 -7.52 5.63 -0.39
CA PRO A 62 -6.18 6.20 -0.59
C PRO A 62 -5.10 5.10 -0.67
N THR A 63 -5.27 4.19 -1.63
CA THR A 63 -4.48 2.96 -1.76
C THR A 63 -2.98 3.24 -1.89
N THR A 64 -2.61 4.32 -2.58
CA THR A 64 -1.20 4.70 -2.78
C THR A 64 -0.50 4.99 -1.46
N ILE A 65 -1.08 5.88 -0.65
CA ILE A 65 -0.52 6.27 0.64
C ILE A 65 -0.51 5.08 1.59
N MET A 66 -1.56 4.26 1.55
CA MET A 66 -1.64 3.05 2.37
C MET A 66 -0.55 2.03 2.03
N THR A 67 -0.33 1.78 0.75
CA THR A 67 0.73 0.87 0.27
C THR A 67 2.11 1.36 0.70
N LYS A 68 2.38 2.68 0.59
CA LYS A 68 3.63 3.27 1.06
C LYS A 68 3.83 3.02 2.56
N ARG A 69 2.80 3.27 3.37
CA ARG A 69 2.84 3.03 4.83
C ARG A 69 3.15 1.57 5.15
N PHE A 70 2.51 0.62 4.47
CA PHE A 70 2.82 -0.80 4.67
C PHE A 70 4.27 -1.14 4.33
N CYS A 71 4.84 -0.56 3.28
CA CYS A 71 6.27 -0.75 3.01
C CYS A 71 7.14 -0.25 4.17
N GLU A 72 6.86 0.95 4.67
CA GLU A 72 7.61 1.57 5.78
C GLU A 72 7.43 0.78 7.10
N GLU A 73 6.21 0.35 7.43
CA GLU A 73 5.89 -0.44 8.63
C GLU A 73 6.64 -1.78 8.66
N VAL A 74 6.81 -2.43 7.50
CA VAL A 74 7.51 -3.71 7.38
C VAL A 74 9.04 -3.55 7.52
N GLY A 75 9.57 -2.34 7.27
CA GLY A 75 10.99 -2.03 7.41
C GLY A 75 11.69 -1.67 6.10
N PHE A 76 10.96 -1.54 4.98
CA PHE A 76 11.56 -0.94 3.78
C PHE A 76 11.88 0.54 4.01
N LYS A 77 13.00 0.99 3.46
CA LYS A 77 13.30 2.41 3.29
C LYS A 77 12.63 2.93 2.03
N PHE A 78 11.74 3.92 2.18
CA PHE A 78 11.15 4.62 1.03
C PHE A 78 12.21 5.43 0.28
N GLU A 79 12.22 5.34 -1.05
CA GLU A 79 13.14 6.10 -1.90
C GLU A 79 12.41 7.12 -2.77
N LYS A 80 11.31 6.71 -3.43
CA LYS A 80 10.60 7.58 -4.38
C LYS A 80 9.14 7.20 -4.59
N LEU A 81 8.32 8.21 -4.86
CA LEU A 81 6.97 8.07 -5.39
C LEU A 81 6.91 8.78 -6.74
N ILE A 82 6.47 8.08 -7.79
CA ILE A 82 6.32 8.64 -9.14
C ILE A 82 4.85 8.54 -9.53
N PHE A 83 4.20 9.66 -9.82
CA PHE A 83 2.83 9.66 -10.32
C PHE A 83 2.85 9.63 -11.86
N ASN A 84 2.18 8.64 -12.44
CA ASN A 84 1.92 8.51 -13.87
C ASN A 84 0.46 8.91 -14.17
N PRO A 85 0.20 10.11 -14.69
CA PRO A 85 -1.15 10.50 -15.08
C PRO A 85 -1.62 9.66 -16.27
N LEU A 86 -2.74 8.97 -16.10
CA LEU A 86 -3.48 8.35 -17.19
C LEU A 86 -4.29 9.44 -17.90
N LEU A 87 -3.68 10.04 -18.92
CA LEU A 87 -4.31 11.03 -19.77
C LEU A 87 -5.33 10.35 -20.69
N GLY A 88 -6.58 10.27 -20.23
CA GLY A 88 -7.68 9.85 -21.07
C GLY A 88 -8.01 10.92 -22.12
N VAL A 89 -8.17 10.52 -23.38
CA VAL A 89 -8.48 11.40 -24.54
C VAL A 89 -9.77 12.23 -24.37
N ARG A 90 -10.59 11.95 -23.33
CA ARG A 90 -11.93 12.53 -23.17
C ARG A 90 -12.37 12.91 -21.74
N ASN A 91 -11.57 12.73 -20.68
CA ASN A 91 -12.03 12.98 -19.29
C ASN A 91 -11.16 13.99 -18.53
N ARG A 92 -11.80 15.06 -18.03
CA ARG A 92 -11.20 16.21 -17.30
C ARG A 92 -10.71 15.90 -15.87
N ALA A 93 -10.76 14.65 -15.44
CA ALA A 93 -10.25 14.22 -14.14
C ALA A 93 -8.91 13.51 -14.35
N ILE A 94 -7.83 14.06 -13.77
CA ILE A 94 -6.52 13.41 -13.74
C ILE A 94 -6.67 12.11 -12.95
N ARG A 95 -6.84 10.99 -13.65
CA ARG A 95 -6.62 9.65 -13.12
C ARG A 95 -5.15 9.32 -13.30
N GLY A 96 -4.61 8.47 -12.45
CA GLY A 96 -3.22 8.05 -12.58
C GLY A 96 -2.89 6.90 -11.66
N GLU A 97 -1.77 6.28 -11.97
CA GLU A 97 -1.16 5.26 -11.13
C GLU A 97 0.11 5.84 -10.52
N SER A 98 0.47 5.36 -9.35
CA SER A 98 1.71 5.72 -8.68
C SER A 98 2.65 4.53 -8.63
N ILE A 99 3.94 4.80 -8.83
CA ILE A 99 5.01 3.84 -8.62
C ILE A 99 5.69 4.19 -7.30
N ILE A 100 5.57 3.30 -6.32
CA ILE A 100 6.26 3.38 -5.03
C ILE A 100 7.55 2.58 -5.14
N ILE A 101 8.69 3.22 -4.90
CA ILE A 101 10.01 2.60 -4.94
C ILE A 101 10.61 2.62 -3.54
N CYS A 102 11.01 1.44 -3.07
CA CYS A 102 11.62 1.24 -1.76
C CYS A 102 12.85 0.32 -1.85
N THR A 103 13.72 0.41 -0.85
CA THR A 103 14.90 -0.45 -0.69
C THR A 103 14.85 -1.17 0.64
N LYS A 104 15.20 -2.46 0.67
CA LYS A 104 15.46 -3.19 1.91
C LYS A 104 16.86 -2.83 2.40
N PRO A 105 17.01 -2.24 3.59
CA PRO A 105 18.33 -1.96 4.17
C PRO A 105 19.22 -3.20 4.24
#